data_AF-A0A530AG23-F1
#
_entry.id   AF-A0A530AG23-F1
#
_cell.length_a   1.000
_cell.length_b   1.000
_cell.length_c   1.000
_cell.angle_alpha   90.00
_cell.angle_beta   90.00
_cell.angle_gamma   90.00
#
_symmetry.space_group_name_H-M   'P 1'
#
loop_
_entity.id
_entity.type
_entity.pdbx_description
1 polymer ?
#
loop_
_entity_poly.entity_id
_entity_poly.type
_entity_poly.pdbx_seq_one_letter_code
_entity_poly.pdbx_strand_id
1 'polypeptide(L)'
;MERKVYIEFPSGIGQGEMPPLFVIGPSGGSELVNYRARQNYYVVDRLFAAAELRLGDKTSEKRVRIVRTDGRPQRSVGLFR
;
A
#
# COMPACT_ATOMS: atom_id res chain seq x y z
N MET A 1 -5.89 -19.79 -4.82
CA MET A 1 -4.96 -18.81 -5.44
C MET A 1 -4.72 -17.70 -4.42
N GLU A 2 -3.48 -17.47 -4.02
CA GLU A 2 -3.13 -16.33 -3.17
C GLU A 2 -3.35 -15.02 -3.94
N ARG A 3 -3.96 -14.01 -3.30
CA ARG A 3 -4.20 -12.71 -3.94
C ARG A 3 -3.08 -11.77 -3.54
N LYS A 4 -2.34 -11.27 -4.55
CA LYS A 4 -1.17 -10.41 -4.34
C LYS A 4 -1.38 -9.08 -5.03
N VAL A 5 -0.80 -8.02 -4.45
CA VAL A 5 -0.65 -6.74 -5.12
C VAL A 5 0.81 -6.61 -5.54
N TYR A 6 1.00 -6.27 -6.81
CA TYR A 6 2.28 -5.95 -7.40
C TYR A 6 2.32 -4.44 -7.64
N ILE A 7 3.27 -3.75 -7.04
CA ILE A 7 3.51 -2.32 -7.29
C ILE A 7 4.83 -2.23 -8.05
N GLU A 8 4.76 -1.80 -9.30
CA GLU A 8 5.93 -1.64 -10.16
C GLU A 8 6.54 -0.26 -9.98
N PHE A 9 7.86 -0.23 -9.81
CA PHE A 9 8.67 0.97 -9.83
C PHE A 9 9.51 1.04 -11.11
N PRO A 10 10.01 2.23 -11.48
CA PRO A 10 11.02 2.34 -12.52
C PRO A 10 12.23 1.44 -12.22
N SER A 11 12.83 0.86 -13.27
CA SER A 11 13.93 -0.11 -13.15
C SER A 11 15.21 0.43 -12.48
N GLY A 12 15.32 1.75 -12.30
CA GLY A 12 16.46 2.43 -11.66
C GLY A 12 16.29 2.74 -10.17
N ILE A 13 15.22 2.27 -9.51
CA ILE A 13 15.02 2.55 -8.08
C ILE A 13 16.07 1.80 -7.23
N GLY A 14 16.77 2.52 -6.36
CA GLY A 14 17.70 1.91 -5.42
C GLY A 14 16.94 1.15 -4.32
N GLN A 15 17.32 -0.10 -4.02
CA GLN A 15 16.65 -0.92 -3.00
C GLN A 15 16.70 -0.29 -1.59
N GLY A 16 17.68 0.58 -1.30
CA GLY A 16 17.79 1.34 -0.06
C GLY A 16 16.91 2.61 0.00
N GLU A 17 16.30 3.00 -1.10
CA GLU A 17 15.42 4.17 -1.21
C GLU A 17 13.93 3.80 -1.14
N MET A 18 13.66 2.51 -0.99
CA MET A 18 12.34 1.90 -1.06
C MET A 18 11.46 2.38 0.12
N PRO A 19 10.41 3.18 -0.14
CA PRO A 19 9.62 3.80 0.92
C PRO A 19 8.69 2.79 1.61
N PRO A 20 8.41 2.95 2.91
CA PRO A 20 7.44 2.12 3.62
C PRO A 20 6.04 2.24 2.99
N LEU A 21 5.36 1.09 2.87
CA LEU A 21 4.00 0.99 2.36
C LEU A 21 3.01 0.80 3.52
N PHE A 22 2.03 1.69 3.60
CA PHE A 22 0.95 1.63 4.58
C PHE A 22 -0.37 1.31 3.90
N VAL A 23 -1.10 0.31 4.38
CA VAL A 23 -2.48 0.05 3.93
C VAL A 23 -3.44 0.89 4.76
N ILE A 24 -4.39 1.54 4.08
CA ILE A 24 -5.44 2.31 4.73
C ILE A 24 -6.65 1.41 4.98
N GLY A 25 -6.98 1.21 6.25
CA GLY A 25 -8.14 0.44 6.69
C GLY A 25 -9.46 1.19 6.51
N PRO A 26 -10.61 0.51 6.66
CA PRO A 26 -11.94 1.12 6.48
C PRO A 26 -12.23 2.30 7.41
N SER A 27 -11.60 2.34 8.59
CA SER A 27 -11.71 3.42 9.57
C SER A 27 -10.78 4.62 9.30
N GLY A 28 -10.00 4.58 8.21
CA GLY A 28 -9.01 5.60 7.88
C GLY A 28 -7.65 5.44 8.58
N GLY A 29 -7.51 4.46 9.48
CA GLY A 29 -6.22 4.11 10.09
C GLY A 29 -5.23 3.53 9.06
N SER A 30 -3.93 3.72 9.30
CA SER A 30 -2.86 3.22 8.43
C SER A 30 -2.02 2.15 9.12
N GLU A 31 -1.86 0.99 8.48
CA GLU A 31 -1.06 -0.14 8.99
C GLU A 31 0.16 -0.36 8.08
N LEU A 32 1.37 -0.41 8.66
CA LEU A 32 2.57 -0.78 7.90
C LEU A 32 2.45 -2.26 7.52
N VAL A 33 2.56 -2.55 6.22
CA VAL A 33 2.48 -3.93 5.75
C VAL A 33 3.86 -4.50 5.47
N ASN A 34 4.00 -5.79 5.74
CA ASN A 34 5.15 -6.56 5.25
C ASN A 34 5.02 -6.69 3.72
N TYR A 35 6.05 -6.24 3.01
CA TYR A 35 6.19 -6.39 1.57
C TYR A 35 7.50 -7.12 1.26
N ARG A 36 7.55 -7.73 0.08
CA ARG A 36 8.78 -8.31 -0.46
C ARG A 36 9.20 -7.51 -1.68
N ALA A 37 10.37 -6.90 -1.63
CA ALA A 37 10.99 -6.30 -2.81
C ALA A 37 11.61 -7.41 -3.68
N ARG A 38 11.22 -7.48 -4.95
CA ARG A 38 11.81 -8.38 -5.95
C ARG A 38 12.02 -7.60 -7.24
N GLN A 39 13.27 -7.46 -7.66
CA GLN A 39 13.64 -6.58 -8.78
C GLN A 39 13.08 -5.16 -8.53
N ASN A 40 12.28 -4.62 -9.44
CA ASN A 40 11.61 -3.32 -9.33
C ASN A 40 10.17 -3.42 -8.83
N TYR A 41 9.77 -4.54 -8.22
CA TYR A 41 8.42 -4.74 -7.69
C TYR A 41 8.37 -4.81 -6.16
N TYR A 42 7.35 -4.18 -5.59
CA TYR A 42 6.80 -4.62 -4.30
C TYR A 42 5.76 -5.69 -4.51
N VAL A 43 5.91 -6.78 -3.77
CA VAL A 43 4.92 -7.85 -3.68
C VAL A 43 4.30 -7.83 -2.29
N VAL A 44 3.00 -7.57 -2.24
CA VAL A 44 2.20 -7.56 -1.01
C VAL A 44 1.25 -8.75 -1.05
N ASP A 45 1.26 -9.58 -0.02
CA ASP A 45 0.44 -10.80 0.06
C ASP A 45 -1.01 -10.53 0.53
N ARG A 46 -1.50 -9.29 0.36
CA ARG A 46 -2.84 -8.83 0.75
C ARG A 46 -3.35 -7.78 -0.22
N LEU A 47 -4.63 -7.87 -0.58
CA LEU A 47 -5.34 -6.82 -1.32
C LEU A 47 -5.73 -5.64 -0.41
N PHE A 48 -5.69 -4.42 -0.95
CA PHE A 48 -6.13 -3.21 -0.26
C PHE A 48 -6.99 -2.34 -1.19
N ALA A 49 -7.91 -1.57 -0.61
CA ALA A 49 -8.68 -0.57 -1.36
C ALA A 49 -7.89 0.73 -1.55
N ALA A 50 -7.10 1.12 -0.54
CA ALA A 50 -6.19 2.24 -0.59
C ALA A 50 -4.90 1.94 0.19
N ALA A 51 -3.80 2.51 -0.25
CA ALA A 51 -2.50 2.47 0.41
C ALA A 51 -1.74 3.78 0.22
N GLU A 52 -0.73 4.01 1.04
CA GLU A 52 0.17 5.15 0.98
C GLU A 52 1.63 4.66 0.95
N LEU A 53 2.40 5.12 -0.03
CA LEU A 53 3.85 5.12 0.05
C LEU A 53 4.29 6.43 0.70
N ARG A 54 5.09 6.36 1.75
CA ARG A 54 5.60 7.55 2.45
C ARG A 54 7.09 7.70 2.19
N LEU A 55 7.49 8.79 1.55
CA LEU A 55 8.87 9.11 1.20
C LEU A 55 9.38 10.23 2.10
N GLY A 56 10.64 10.14 2.55
CA GLY A 56 11.27 11.17 3.36
C GLY A 56 11.29 10.85 4.86
N ASP A 57 11.73 11.83 5.65
CA ASP A 57 11.94 11.72 7.09
C ASP A 57 10.89 12.50 7.90
N LYS A 58 11.10 12.59 9.22
CA LYS A 58 10.19 13.28 10.16
C LYS A 58 9.92 14.75 9.81
N THR A 59 10.77 15.38 9.01
CA THR A 59 10.68 16.81 8.67
C THR A 59 10.16 17.08 7.26
N SER A 60 10.13 16.07 6.38
CA SER A 60 9.83 16.26 4.95
C SER A 60 9.10 15.07 4.31
N GLU A 61 8.08 14.54 5.00
CA GLU A 61 7.33 13.39 4.49
C GLU A 61 6.45 13.76 3.28
N LYS A 62 6.71 13.14 2.13
CA LYS A 62 5.86 13.14 0.94
C LYS A 62 5.05 11.84 0.89
N ARG A 63 3.78 11.93 0.47
CA ARG A 63 2.91 10.76 0.38
C ARG A 63 2.40 10.55 -1.04
N VAL A 64 2.52 9.31 -1.52
CA VAL A 64 1.88 8.86 -2.76
C VAL A 64 0.73 7.94 -2.38
N ARG A 65 -0.50 8.34 -2.72
CA ARG A 65 -1.71 7.57 -2.40
C ARG A 65 -2.12 6.70 -3.59
N ILE A 66 -2.21 5.40 -3.35
CA ILE A 66 -2.63 4.39 -4.33
C ILE A 66 -4.06 4.01 -3.97
N VAL A 67 -4.99 4.21 -4.90
CA VAL A 67 -6.41 3.86 -4.71
C VAL A 67 -6.86 2.95 -5.83
N ARG A 68 -7.54 1.86 -5.48
CA ARG A 68 -8.20 1.00 -6.45
C ARG A 68 -9.38 1.73 -7.08
N THR A 69 -9.33 1.90 -8.39
CA THR A 69 -10.38 2.58 -9.18
C THR A 69 -11.51 1.64 -9.60
N ASP A 70 -11.30 0.32 -9.48
CA ASP A 70 -12.27 -0.73 -9.80
C ASP A 70 -13.19 -1.10 -8.60
N GLY A 71 -12.97 -0.49 -7.44
CA GLY A 71 -13.64 -0.83 -6.20
C GLY A 71 -15.09 -0.32 -6.17
N ARG A 72 -16.07 -1.22 -6.33
CA ARG A 72 -17.35 -1.07 -5.62
C ARG A 72 -17.01 -0.92 -4.14
N PRO A 73 -17.54 0.07 -3.40
CA PRO A 73 -17.27 0.20 -1.98
C PRO A 73 -17.61 -1.14 -1.34
N GLN A 74 -16.61 -1.80 -0.76
CA GLN A 74 -16.86 -2.97 0.07
C GLN A 74 -17.75 -2.45 1.18
N ARG A 75 -19.06 -2.66 1.05
CA ARG A 75 -20.04 -2.34 2.09
C ARG A 75 -19.45 -2.94 3.35
N SER A 76 -18.94 -2.08 4.21
CA SER A 76 -18.76 -2.38 5.60
C SER A 76 -20.14 -2.80 6.03
N VAL A 77 -20.39 -4.12 6.05
CA VAL A 77 -21.47 -4.69 6.83
C VAL A 77 -21.04 -4.40 8.26
N GLY A 78 -21.33 -3.17 8.69
CA GLY A 78 -21.46 -2.84 10.08
C GLY A 78 -22.59 -3.71 10.58
N LEU A 79 -22.20 -4.87 11.12
CA LEU A 79 -22.99 -5.55 12.12
C LEU A 79 -23.14 -4.54 13.24
N PHE A 80 -24.28 -3.84 13.25
CA PHE A 80 -24.80 -3.22 14.45
C PHE A 80 -24.82 -4.32 15.52
N ARG A 81 -24.03 -4.13 16.56
CA ARG A 81 -24.25 -4.75 17.86
C ARG A 81 -23.85 -3.77 18.94
#